data_AF-A0A2T0LB13-F1
#
_entry.id   AF-A0A2T0LB13-F1
#
_cell.length_a   1.000
_cell.length_b   1.000
_cell.length_c   1.000
_cell.angle_alpha   90.00
_cell.angle_beta   90.00
_cell.angle_gamma   90.00
#
_symmetry.space_group_name_H-M   'P 1'
#
loop_
_entity.id
_entity.type
_entity.pdbx_description
1 polymer ?
#
loop_
_entity_poly.entity_id
_entity_poly.type
_entity_poly.pdbx_seq_one_letter_code
_entity_poly.pdbx_strand_id
1 'polypeptide(L)'
;MSGNKGLDAHNHGLSAWEMLHHEHWDLSLLEELRKRLKAAVEHLTEHLAEVECPCGDKQRDIEYYRGLLEDVEWGIRNRNLSPVPVIEESLREYMARKHPRHRCIKRLLLTRHQWGMELMGQTCGE
;
A
#
# COMPACT_ATOMS: atom_id res chain seq x y z
N MET A 1 -12.43 -14.93 13.03
CA MET A 1 -12.52 -15.31 11.60
C MET A 1 -11.18 -14.96 10.98
N SER A 2 -10.40 -15.94 10.50
CA SER A 2 -9.16 -15.65 9.79
C SER A 2 -9.51 -15.13 8.39
N GLY A 3 -9.42 -13.81 8.21
CA GLY A 3 -9.51 -13.16 6.91
C GLY A 3 -8.39 -13.64 5.98
N ASN A 4 -8.56 -13.42 4.67
CA ASN A 4 -7.50 -13.73 3.71
C ASN A 4 -6.37 -12.71 3.90
N LYS A 5 -5.35 -13.06 4.68
CA LYS A 5 -4.25 -12.18 5.08
C LYS A 5 -3.54 -11.52 3.88
N GLY A 6 -3.37 -12.24 2.77
CA GLY A 6 -2.83 -11.65 1.54
C GLY A 6 -3.72 -10.54 0.98
N LEU A 7 -5.04 -10.78 0.89
CA LEU A 7 -6.00 -9.74 0.49
C LEU A 7 -6.01 -8.55 1.46
N ASP A 8 -5.98 -8.83 2.76
CA ASP A 8 -5.99 -7.79 3.79
C ASP A 8 -4.73 -6.92 3.72
N ALA A 9 -3.56 -7.52 3.48
CA ALA A 9 -2.31 -6.78 3.27
C ALA A 9 -2.42 -5.77 2.12
N HIS A 10 -2.96 -6.17 0.97
CA HIS A 10 -3.17 -5.22 -0.14
C HIS A 10 -4.25 -4.19 0.15
N ASN A 11 -5.28 -4.56 0.91
CA ASN A 11 -6.31 -3.59 1.30
C ASN A 11 -5.69 -2.49 2.16
N HIS A 12 -4.78 -2.84 3.07
CA HIS A 12 -4.03 -1.85 3.85
C HIS A 12 -3.09 -1.00 2.99
N GLY A 13 -2.39 -1.58 2.03
CA GLY A 13 -1.55 -0.83 1.08
C GLY A 13 -2.34 0.14 0.19
N LEU A 14 -3.52 -0.27 -0.29
CA LEU A 14 -4.41 0.59 -1.07
C LEU A 14 -5.07 1.68 -0.20
N SER A 15 -5.49 1.36 1.02
CA SER A 15 -5.98 2.37 1.97
C SER A 15 -4.90 3.38 2.36
N ALA A 16 -3.64 2.96 2.49
CA ALA A 16 -2.52 3.87 2.70
C ALA A 16 -2.42 4.88 1.53
N TRP A 17 -2.49 4.39 0.29
CA TRP A 17 -2.48 5.25 -0.88
C TRP A 17 -3.70 6.17 -0.94
N GLU A 18 -4.90 5.67 -0.62
CA GLU A 18 -6.15 6.43 -0.60
C GLU A 18 -6.10 7.61 0.37
N MET A 19 -5.57 7.39 1.57
CA MET A 19 -5.40 8.44 2.56
C MET A 19 -4.46 9.54 2.05
N LEU A 20 -3.32 9.15 1.46
CA LEU A 20 -2.37 10.12 0.92
C LEU A 20 -2.98 10.96 -0.20
N HIS A 21 -3.84 10.36 -1.02
CA HIS A 21 -4.41 11.03 -2.17
C HIS A 21 -5.58 11.97 -1.81
N HIS A 22 -6.42 11.58 -0.84
CA HIS A 22 -7.67 12.29 -0.57
C HIS A 22 -7.65 13.18 0.67
N GLU A 23 -6.70 12.99 1.59
CA GLU A 23 -6.69 13.70 2.86
C GLU A 23 -5.60 14.78 2.93
N HIS A 24 -5.81 15.76 3.81
CA HIS A 24 -4.78 16.77 4.08
C HIS A 24 -3.63 16.16 4.87
N TRP A 25 -2.39 16.42 4.43
CA TRP A 25 -1.22 15.87 5.10
C TRP A 25 -0.91 16.62 6.39
N ASP A 26 -1.02 15.90 7.49
CA ASP A 26 -0.56 16.33 8.80
C ASP A 26 0.12 15.16 9.56
N LEU A 27 0.56 15.42 10.79
CA LEU A 27 1.18 14.38 11.60
C LEU A 27 0.19 13.27 12.01
N SER A 28 -1.10 13.58 12.11
CA SER A 28 -2.14 12.59 12.42
C SER A 28 -2.28 11.59 11.27
N LEU A 29 -2.27 12.09 10.03
CA LEU A 29 -2.28 11.27 8.83
C LEU A 29 -1.05 10.37 8.75
N LEU A 30 0.15 10.86 9.11
CA LEU A 30 1.34 10.01 9.17
C LEU A 30 1.21 8.88 10.20
N GLU A 31 0.64 9.16 11.36
CA GLU A 31 0.37 8.13 12.39
C GLU A 31 -0.58 7.05 11.85
N GLU A 32 -1.59 7.44 11.08
CA GLU A 32 -2.56 6.49 10.55
C GLU A 32 -1.98 5.72 9.36
N LEU A 33 -1.17 6.37 8.54
CA LEU A 33 -0.39 5.76 7.49
C LEU A 33 0.58 4.71 8.05
N ARG A 34 1.25 5.00 9.18
CA ARG A 34 2.10 4.06 9.91
C ARG A 34 1.31 2.80 10.30
N LYS A 35 0.10 2.96 10.82
CA LYS A 35 -0.78 1.83 11.20
C LYS A 35 -1.14 0.98 9.98
N ARG A 36 -1.48 1.60 8.84
CA ARG A 36 -1.81 0.88 7.60
C ARG A 36 -0.62 0.11 7.04
N LEU A 37 0.54 0.76 6.90
CA LEU A 37 1.74 0.12 6.36
C LEU A 37 2.23 -1.01 7.29
N LYS A 38 2.18 -0.81 8.61
CA LYS A 38 2.51 -1.87 9.58
C LYS A 38 1.59 -3.08 9.41
N ALA A 39 0.27 -2.86 9.31
CA ALA A 39 -0.67 -3.95 9.07
C ALA A 39 -0.43 -4.66 7.72
N ALA A 40 -0.07 -3.92 6.67
CA ALA A 40 0.30 -4.52 5.38
C ALA A 40 1.53 -5.43 5.51
N VAL A 41 2.58 -4.98 6.21
CA VAL A 41 3.79 -5.77 6.48
C VAL A 41 3.45 -7.03 7.28
N GLU A 42 2.70 -6.90 8.38
CA GLU A 42 2.33 -8.01 9.27
C GLU A 42 1.51 -9.07 8.50
N HIS A 43 0.42 -8.65 7.85
CA HIS A 43 -0.43 -9.58 7.12
C HIS A 43 0.26 -10.25 5.93
N LEU A 44 1.12 -9.54 5.19
CA LEU A 44 1.84 -10.13 4.07
C LEU A 44 2.93 -11.10 4.55
N THR A 45 3.61 -10.76 5.66
CA THR A 45 4.58 -11.66 6.31
C THR A 45 3.91 -12.95 6.76
N GLU A 46 2.77 -12.86 7.45
CA GLU A 46 2.02 -14.04 7.88
C GLU A 46 1.50 -14.85 6.68
N HIS A 47 0.99 -14.20 5.64
CA HIS A 47 0.51 -14.88 4.44
C HIS A 47 1.61 -15.72 3.78
N LEU A 48 2.79 -15.13 3.57
CA LEU A 48 3.92 -15.80 2.92
C LEU A 48 4.60 -16.85 3.80
N ALA A 49 4.45 -16.76 5.13
CA ALA A 49 4.90 -17.80 6.06
C ALA A 49 3.99 -19.04 6.03
N GLU A 50 2.69 -18.87 5.77
CA GLU A 50 1.72 -19.96 5.74
C GLU A 50 1.69 -20.68 4.39
N VAL A 51 1.82 -19.94 3.27
CA VAL A 51 1.66 -20.50 1.93
C VAL A 51 2.40 -19.66 0.89
N GLU A 52 2.86 -20.32 -0.18
CA GLU A 52 3.32 -19.59 -1.37
C GLU A 52 2.15 -18.81 -1.98
N CYS A 53 2.33 -17.49 -2.17
CA CYS A 53 1.25 -16.64 -2.66
C CYS A 53 0.90 -16.99 -4.12
N PRO A 54 -0.33 -17.48 -4.40
CA PRO A 54 -0.75 -17.81 -5.77
C PRO A 54 -0.94 -16.57 -6.65
N CYS A 55 -0.90 -15.37 -6.06
CA CYS A 55 -1.00 -14.11 -6.78
C CYS A 55 0.38 -13.53 -7.16
N GLY A 56 1.47 -14.13 -6.65
CA GLY A 56 2.85 -13.79 -6.98
C GLY A 56 3.54 -12.81 -6.04
N ASP A 57 3.02 -12.60 -4.82
CA ASP A 57 3.78 -11.89 -3.79
C ASP A 57 4.98 -12.70 -3.32
N LYS A 58 6.05 -11.98 -2.99
CA LYS A 58 7.35 -12.51 -2.57
C LYS A 58 7.91 -11.66 -1.44
N GLN A 59 9.04 -12.10 -0.89
CA GLN A 59 9.75 -11.38 0.18
C GLN A 59 10.00 -9.90 -0.13
N ARG A 60 10.36 -9.57 -1.38
CA ARG A 60 10.57 -8.18 -1.84
C ARG A 60 9.35 -7.27 -1.66
N ASP A 61 8.15 -7.83 -1.64
CA ASP A 61 6.91 -7.07 -1.49
C ASP A 61 6.69 -6.69 0.00
N ILE A 62 7.18 -7.53 0.92
CA ILE A 62 7.27 -7.19 2.34
C ILE A 62 8.32 -6.09 2.52
N GLU A 63 9.49 -6.24 1.91
CA GLU A 63 10.59 -5.26 1.98
C GLU A 63 10.15 -3.90 1.44
N TYR A 64 9.38 -3.89 0.35
CA TYR A 64 8.77 -2.68 -0.19
C TYR A 64 7.93 -1.93 0.85
N TYR A 65 6.95 -2.59 1.49
CA TYR A 65 6.13 -1.93 2.52
C TYR A 65 6.93 -1.54 3.77
N ARG A 66 7.97 -2.30 4.12
CA ARG A 66 8.88 -1.93 5.23
C ARG A 66 9.65 -0.66 4.93
N GLY A 67 10.16 -0.48 3.71
CA GLY A 67 10.83 0.76 3.31
C GLY A 67 9.92 1.97 3.46
N LEU A 68 8.67 1.87 2.98
CA LEU A 68 7.69 2.95 3.17
C LEU A 68 7.39 3.21 4.65
N LEU A 69 7.29 2.16 5.46
CA LEU A 69 7.06 2.30 6.90
C LEU A 69 8.21 3.05 7.59
N GLU A 70 9.47 2.76 7.21
CA GLU A 70 10.65 3.45 7.72
C GLU A 70 10.64 4.95 7.38
N ASP A 71 10.25 5.30 6.15
CA ASP A 71 10.11 6.70 5.72
C ASP A 71 9.03 7.45 6.50
N VAL A 72 7.88 6.80 6.74
CA VAL A 72 6.80 7.35 7.56
C VAL A 72 7.24 7.55 9.01
N GLU A 73 7.89 6.55 9.60
CA GLU A 73 8.41 6.65 10.96
C GLU A 73 9.47 7.74 11.09
N TRP A 74 10.32 7.92 10.07
CA TRP A 74 11.25 9.04 10.02
C TRP A 74 10.51 10.38 9.96
N GLY A 75 9.47 10.50 9.11
CA GLY A 75 8.64 11.70 9.02
C GLY A 75 7.99 12.06 10.36
N ILE A 76 7.44 11.06 11.08
CA ILE A 76 6.86 11.25 12.42
C ILE A 76 7.92 11.72 13.41
N ARG A 77 9.06 11.01 13.52
CA ARG A 77 10.12 11.33 14.49
C ARG A 77 10.67 12.75 14.29
N ASN A 78 10.78 13.19 13.04
CA ASN A 78 11.31 14.51 12.69
C ASN A 78 10.23 15.57 12.51
N ARG A 79 8.95 15.23 12.72
CA ARG A 79 7.79 16.10 12.47
C ARG A 79 7.82 16.72 11.07
N ASN A 80 8.22 15.92 10.07
CA ASN A 80 8.47 16.35 8.71
C ASN A 80 7.60 15.57 7.73
N LEU A 81 6.83 16.29 6.91
CA LEU A 81 5.93 15.73 5.90
C LEU A 81 6.59 15.60 4.52
N SER A 82 7.85 16.01 4.36
CA SER A 82 8.57 15.93 3.07
C SER A 82 8.63 14.53 2.44
N PRO A 83 8.56 13.40 3.18
CA PRO A 83 8.50 12.07 2.55
C PRO A 83 7.17 11.75 1.89
N VAL A 84 6.08 12.45 2.27
CA VAL A 84 4.71 12.07 1.87
C VAL A 84 4.51 11.99 0.35
N PRO A 85 4.91 12.99 -0.47
CA PRO A 85 4.77 12.90 -1.92
C PRO A 85 5.49 11.69 -2.53
N VAL A 86 6.67 11.35 -1.99
CA VAL A 86 7.47 10.23 -2.48
C VAL A 86 6.81 8.90 -2.15
N ILE A 87 6.22 8.78 -0.96
CA ILE A 87 5.49 7.59 -0.53
C ILE A 87 4.22 7.39 -1.38
N GLU A 88 3.46 8.46 -1.64
CA GLU A 88 2.24 8.40 -2.47
C GLU A 88 2.58 7.91 -3.88
N GLU A 89 3.57 8.53 -4.51
CA GLU A 89 4.00 8.18 -5.86
C GLU A 89 4.53 6.74 -5.93
N SER A 90 5.34 6.34 -4.96
CA SER A 90 5.84 4.96 -4.86
C SER A 90 4.70 3.93 -4.77
N LEU A 91 3.68 4.21 -3.93
CA LEU A 91 2.48 3.37 -3.82
C LEU A 91 1.72 3.28 -5.13
N ARG A 92 1.51 4.41 -5.82
CA ARG A 92 0.87 4.43 -7.14
C ARG A 92 1.62 3.54 -8.13
N GLU A 93 2.93 3.69 -8.26
CA GLU A 93 3.76 2.88 -9.17
C GLU A 93 3.73 1.39 -8.80
N TYR A 94 3.79 1.07 -7.50
CA TYR A 94 3.72 -0.30 -7.03
C TYR A 94 2.38 -0.95 -7.41
N MET A 95 1.26 -0.25 -7.16
CA MET A 95 -0.08 -0.74 -7.51
C MET A 95 -0.23 -0.88 -9.03
N ALA A 96 0.24 0.08 -9.82
CA ALA A 96 0.20 0.04 -11.28
C ALA A 96 0.98 -1.16 -11.86
N ARG A 97 2.17 -1.46 -11.31
CA ARG A 97 2.97 -2.62 -11.73
C ARG A 97 2.33 -3.95 -11.35
N LYS A 98 1.73 -4.03 -10.16
CA LYS A 98 1.12 -5.28 -9.66
C LYS A 98 -0.25 -5.55 -10.26
N HIS A 99 -1.07 -4.53 -10.47
CA HIS A 99 -2.47 -4.63 -10.89
C HIS A 99 -2.72 -5.62 -12.06
N PRO A 100 -1.96 -5.59 -13.18
CA PRO A 100 -2.25 -6.45 -14.34
C PRO A 100 -2.16 -7.95 -14.06
N ARG A 101 -1.38 -8.36 -13.06
CA ARG A 101 -1.08 -9.77 -12.77
C ARG A 101 -1.53 -10.22 -11.38
N HIS A 102 -1.95 -9.30 -10.52
CA HIS A 102 -2.23 -9.59 -9.12
C HIS A 102 -3.74 -9.58 -8.81
N ARG A 103 -4.36 -10.76 -8.76
CA ARG A 103 -5.82 -10.91 -8.60
C ARG A 103 -6.38 -10.23 -7.34
N CYS A 104 -5.65 -10.21 -6.22
CA CYS A 104 -6.10 -9.55 -4.99
C CYS A 104 -6.18 -8.03 -5.17
N ILE A 105 -5.16 -7.44 -5.79
CA ILE A 105 -5.09 -5.98 -6.03
C ILE A 105 -6.16 -5.60 -7.03
N LYS A 106 -6.28 -6.33 -8.15
CA LYS A 106 -7.34 -6.13 -9.14
C LYS A 106 -8.74 -6.19 -8.50
N ARG A 107 -8.99 -7.19 -7.66
CA ARG A 107 -10.27 -7.30 -6.95
C ARG A 107 -10.55 -6.07 -6.09
N LEU A 108 -9.58 -5.63 -5.29
CA LEU A 108 -9.75 -4.50 -4.37
C LEU A 108 -9.97 -3.18 -5.12
N LEU A 109 -9.21 -2.94 -6.18
CA LEU A 109 -9.40 -1.79 -7.06
C LEU A 109 -10.80 -1.77 -7.69
N LEU A 110 -11.36 -2.93 -8.05
CA LEU A 110 -12.71 -2.98 -8.64
C LEU A 110 -13.84 -2.86 -7.61
N THR A 111 -13.61 -3.15 -6.32
CA THR A 111 -14.70 -3.25 -5.33
C THR A 111 -14.64 -2.27 -4.17
N ARG A 112 -13.47 -1.76 -3.82
CA ARG A 112 -13.25 -0.88 -2.65
C ARG A 112 -12.48 0.38 -2.99
N HIS A 113 -11.52 0.27 -3.90
CA HIS A 113 -10.53 1.31 -4.22
C HIS A 113 -10.64 1.75 -5.69
N GLN A 114 -11.87 1.98 -6.18
CA GLN A 114 -12.12 2.29 -7.60
C GLN A 114 -11.41 3.55 -8.07
N TRP A 115 -11.26 4.54 -7.19
CA TRP A 115 -10.52 5.78 -7.42
C TRP A 115 -9.09 5.51 -7.94
N GLY A 116 -8.42 4.47 -7.42
CA GLY A 116 -7.05 4.12 -7.82
C GLY A 116 -6.96 3.64 -9.28
N MET A 117 -8.03 3.09 -9.86
CA MET A 117 -8.05 2.72 -11.28
C MET A 117 -8.02 3.93 -12.19
N GLU A 118 -8.69 5.01 -11.81
CA GLU A 118 -8.75 6.25 -12.59
C GLU A 118 -7.37 6.91 -12.62
N LEU A 119 -6.69 6.99 -11.48
CA LEU A 119 -5.33 7.56 -11.38
C LEU A 119 -4.28 6.76 -12.13
N MET A 120 -4.35 5.43 -12.09
CA MET A 120 -3.43 4.60 -12.87
C MET A 120 -3.69 4.69 -14.38
N GLY A 121 -4.92 5.02 -14.79
CA GLY A 121 -5.29 5.20 -16.20
C GLY A 121 -4.76 6.51 -16.81
N GLN A 122 -4.53 7.54 -15.99
CA GLN A 122 -4.07 8.85 -16.45
C GLN A 122 -2.60 8.87 -16.92
N THR A 123 -1.78 7.88 -16.55
CA THR A 123 -0.36 7.82 -16.97
C THR A 123 -0.10 7.05 -18.26
N CYS A 124 -1.13 6.61 -18.99
CA CYS A 124 -1.03 6.00 -20.32
C CYS A 124 -1.55 6.92 -21.44
N GLY A 125 -1.62 8.22 -21.19
CA GLY A 125 -2.13 9.23 -22.12
C GLY A 125 -1.17 10.39 -22.31
N GLU A 126 0.04 10.12 -22.78
CA GLU A 126 0.91 11.06 -23.51
C GLU A 126 1.61 10.34 -24.67
#